data_AF-A0AAN0M9K1-F1
#
_entry.id   AF-A0AAN0M9K1-F1
#
_cell.length_a   1.000
_cell.length_b   1.000
_cell.length_c   1.000
_cell.angle_alpha   90.00
_cell.angle_beta   90.00
_cell.angle_gamma   90.00
#
_symmetry.space_group_name_H-M   'P 1'
#
loop_
_entity.id
_entity.type
_entity.pdbx_description
1 polymer ?
#
loop_
_entity_poly.entity_id
_entity_poly.type
_entity_poly.pdbx_seq_one_letter_code
_entity_poly.pdbx_strand_id
1 'polypeptide(L)'
;MVKILNKSPKMLLHVKVMHGSQNHKKNGNHSLKKIGIEFELERIERDLGKFGVSFDSWVSEKSVYDNGSVVRRLEEMKANGETYEKDDALWFASTKYGDDKDRVLIKSDGSYTYLVPDIAYHLYKLERGYQRLLNLWGGDHHGYIPRMNAALESFGYKDVMDVDIIQMVRLVENGEEVKMSKRTGNVSRSCRFN
;
A
#
# COMPACT_ATOMS: atom_id res chain seq x y z
N MET A 1 -18.83 -9.29 13.78
CA MET A 1 -17.91 -9.41 14.93
C MET A 1 -16.80 -10.37 14.56
N VAL A 2 -15.71 -9.88 13.94
CA VAL A 2 -14.54 -10.72 13.62
C VAL A 2 -13.66 -10.71 14.86
N LYS A 3 -13.81 -11.73 15.71
CA LYS A 3 -12.86 -12.01 16.78
C LYS A 3 -11.58 -12.56 16.13
N ILE A 4 -10.56 -11.73 15.98
CA ILE A 4 -9.21 -12.21 15.68
C ILE A 4 -8.67 -12.78 16.99
N LEU A 5 -8.78 -14.11 17.14
CA LEU A 5 -8.24 -14.86 18.26
C LEU A 5 -6.70 -14.86 18.18
N ASN A 6 -6.05 -14.04 19.00
CA ASN A 6 -4.59 -13.94 19.01
C ASN A 6 -3.99 -14.97 20.00
N LYS A 7 -3.64 -16.15 19.50
CA LYS A 7 -2.54 -16.96 20.03
C LYS A 7 -1.62 -17.27 18.84
N SER A 8 -0.33 -16.92 18.96
CA SER A 8 0.78 -17.10 18.00
C SER A 8 1.20 -15.84 17.21
N PRO A 9 2.35 -15.89 16.52
CA PRO A 9 3.50 -14.98 16.65
C PRO A 9 3.18 -13.51 16.30
N LYS A 10 3.86 -12.55 16.96
CA LYS A 10 3.73 -11.07 16.84
C LYS A 10 3.05 -10.62 15.54
N MET A 11 1.72 -10.57 15.54
CA MET A 11 0.91 -10.04 14.46
C MET A 11 0.71 -8.55 14.75
N LEU A 12 1.33 -7.68 13.94
CA LEU A 12 1.16 -6.24 14.04
C LEU A 12 0.20 -5.78 12.95
N LEU A 13 -0.94 -5.20 13.33
CA LEU A 13 -1.84 -4.63 12.35
C LEU A 13 -1.28 -3.28 11.91
N HIS A 14 -0.94 -3.16 10.63
CA HIS A 14 -0.18 -2.04 10.09
C HIS A 14 -0.90 -1.40 8.91
N VAL A 15 -0.99 -0.07 8.91
CA VAL A 15 -1.63 0.71 7.84
C VAL A 15 -0.64 1.69 7.22
N LYS A 16 -0.57 1.66 5.88
CA LYS A 16 0.18 2.66 5.10
C LYS A 16 -0.72 3.87 4.90
N VAL A 17 -0.29 5.02 5.40
CA VAL A 17 -0.92 6.31 5.15
C VAL A 17 -0.32 6.90 3.89
N MET A 18 -1.07 6.82 2.79
CA MET A 18 -0.68 7.42 1.51
C MET A 18 -0.70 8.94 1.63
N HIS A 19 0.38 9.59 1.19
CA HIS A 19 0.45 11.04 1.11
C HIS A 19 0.50 11.40 -0.37
N GLY A 20 -0.46 12.18 -0.87
CA GLY A 20 -0.47 12.58 -2.28
C GLY A 20 0.88 13.15 -2.72
N SER A 21 1.53 12.46 -3.68
CA SER A 21 2.77 12.85 -4.32
C SER A 21 2.52 14.09 -5.17
N GLN A 22 3.27 15.17 -4.96
CA GLN A 22 3.40 16.24 -5.95
C GLN A 22 4.76 16.95 -5.88
N ASN A 23 5.28 17.18 -7.09
CA ASN A 23 6.44 17.99 -7.45
C ASN A 23 6.32 19.45 -7.00
N HIS A 24 7.48 20.08 -6.80
CA HIS A 24 7.72 21.42 -6.26
C HIS A 24 6.77 22.57 -6.73
N LYS A 25 6.23 23.33 -5.76
CA LYS A 25 6.37 24.80 -5.63
C LYS A 25 6.31 25.19 -4.14
N LYS A 26 7.41 25.78 -3.63
CA LYS A 26 7.49 26.35 -2.28
C LYS A 26 6.68 27.65 -2.25
N ASN A 27 5.65 27.74 -1.40
CA ASN A 27 5.19 28.95 -0.71
C ASN A 27 4.04 28.62 0.28
N GLY A 28 4.18 29.07 1.53
CA GLY A 28 3.08 29.37 2.48
C GLY A 28 2.31 28.25 3.20
N ASN A 29 2.05 27.09 2.58
CA ASN A 29 0.97 26.16 3.07
C ASN A 29 1.43 24.89 3.82
N HIS A 30 2.69 24.79 4.26
CA HIS A 30 3.18 23.58 4.94
C HIS A 30 2.50 23.31 6.28
N SER A 31 2.10 24.34 7.04
CA SER A 31 1.42 24.14 8.33
C SER A 31 0.00 23.59 8.13
N LEU A 32 -0.79 24.17 7.23
CA LEU A 32 -2.18 23.74 6.98
C LEU A 32 -2.26 22.33 6.41
N LYS A 33 -1.34 21.93 5.52
CA LYS A 33 -1.30 20.56 5.00
C LYS A 33 -1.04 19.55 6.13
N LYS A 34 -0.08 19.85 7.01
CA LYS A 34 0.25 18.99 8.16
C LYS A 34 -0.93 18.85 9.11
N ILE A 35 -1.53 19.98 9.51
CA ILE A 35 -2.72 20.02 10.37
C ILE A 35 -3.86 19.21 9.76
N GLY A 36 -4.11 19.37 8.45
CA GLY A 36 -5.16 18.62 7.75
C GLY A 36 -4.93 17.11 7.73
N ILE A 37 -3.69 16.66 7.55
CA ILE A 37 -3.34 15.24 7.58
C ILE A 37 -3.55 14.68 9.00
N GLU A 38 -3.06 15.36 10.02
CA GLU A 38 -3.22 14.95 11.42
C GLU A 38 -4.72 14.86 11.78
N PHE A 39 -5.50 15.89 11.44
CA PHE A 39 -6.94 15.92 11.68
C PHE A 39 -7.69 14.78 10.99
N GLU A 40 -7.41 14.50 9.72
CA GLU A 40 -8.07 13.41 8.98
C GLU A 40 -7.64 12.04 9.50
N LEU A 41 -6.38 11.86 9.89
CA LEU A 41 -5.90 10.61 10.50
C LEU A 41 -6.58 10.31 11.82
N GLU A 42 -6.68 11.30 12.70
CA GLU A 42 -7.42 11.14 13.95
C GLU A 42 -8.90 10.82 13.69
N ARG A 43 -9.50 11.41 12.65
CA ARG A 43 -10.90 11.08 12.29
C ARG A 43 -11.03 9.64 11.81
N ILE A 44 -10.11 9.18 10.96
CA ILE A 44 -10.08 7.79 10.48
C ILE A 44 -9.92 6.83 11.66
N GLU A 45 -8.99 7.11 12.58
CA GLU A 45 -8.77 6.28 13.77
C GLU A 45 -10.02 6.20 14.66
N ARG A 46 -10.67 7.35 14.92
CA ARG A 46 -11.94 7.37 15.67
C ARG A 46 -13.05 6.59 14.98
N ASP A 47 -13.18 6.72 13.66
CA ASP A 47 -14.22 6.02 12.91
C ASP A 47 -13.96 4.50 12.90
N LEU A 48 -12.72 4.06 12.73
CA LEU A 48 -12.32 2.66 12.88
C LEU A 48 -12.58 2.11 14.29
N GLY A 49 -12.32 2.93 15.32
CA GLY A 49 -12.60 2.57 16.71
C GLY A 49 -14.08 2.27 16.97
N LYS A 50 -15.01 2.95 16.27
CA LYS A 50 -16.46 2.63 16.35
C LYS A 50 -16.80 1.24 15.83
N PHE A 51 -15.97 0.67 14.94
CA PHE A 51 -16.09 -0.69 14.44
C PHE A 51 -15.23 -1.70 15.22
N GLY A 52 -14.60 -1.28 16.32
CA GLY A 52 -13.71 -2.13 17.12
C GLY A 52 -12.39 -2.43 16.43
N VAL A 53 -11.95 -1.58 15.51
CA VAL A 53 -10.67 -1.73 14.78
C VAL A 53 -9.65 -0.73 15.34
N SER A 54 -8.47 -1.24 15.70
CA SER A 54 -7.32 -0.43 16.15
C SER A 54 -6.05 -0.92 15.45
N PHE A 55 -5.15 0.00 15.12
CA PHE A 55 -3.86 -0.29 14.52
C PHE A 55 -2.73 -0.03 15.51
N ASP A 56 -1.73 -0.91 15.55
CA ASP A 56 -0.58 -0.75 16.44
C ASP A 56 0.43 0.27 15.90
N SER A 57 0.42 0.50 14.58
CA SER A 57 1.37 1.40 13.94
C SER A 57 0.81 1.96 12.63
N TRP A 58 1.07 3.25 12.43
CA TRP A 58 0.73 4.02 11.23
C TRP A 58 2.03 4.49 10.58
N VAL A 59 2.24 4.19 9.30
CA VAL A 59 3.44 4.63 8.57
C VAL A 59 3.07 5.49 7.39
N SER A 60 3.67 6.67 7.31
CA SER A 60 3.50 7.55 6.15
C SER A 60 4.34 7.08 4.98
N GLU A 61 3.76 7.08 3.79
CA GLU A 61 4.51 6.85 2.55
C GLU A 61 5.70 7.82 2.44
N LYS A 62 5.49 9.09 2.81
CA LYS A 62 6.55 10.10 2.86
C LYS A 62 7.75 9.64 3.69
N SER A 63 7.54 9.02 4.86
CA SER A 63 8.66 8.54 5.69
C SER A 63 9.49 7.45 5.00
N VAL A 64 8.88 6.63 4.13
CA VAL A 64 9.59 5.59 3.35
C VAL A 64 10.46 6.21 2.24
N TYR A 65 10.03 7.35 1.70
CA TYR A 65 10.84 8.15 0.76
C TYR A 65 11.96 8.90 1.50
N ASP A 66 11.60 9.65 2.54
CA ASP A 66 12.52 10.56 3.26
C ASP A 66 13.67 9.80 3.94
N ASN A 67 13.45 8.53 4.34
CA ASN A 67 14.48 7.70 4.94
C ASN A 67 15.41 7.01 3.92
N GLY A 68 15.24 7.29 2.62
CA GLY A 68 16.07 6.74 1.54
C GLY A 68 15.80 5.28 1.19
N SER A 69 14.80 4.63 1.79
CA SER A 69 14.53 3.19 1.55
C SER A 69 14.21 2.91 0.09
N VAL A 70 13.42 3.77 -0.57
CA VAL A 70 13.05 3.61 -1.98
C VAL A 70 14.29 3.56 -2.89
N VAL A 71 15.18 4.54 -2.74
CA VAL A 71 16.40 4.63 -3.55
C VAL A 71 17.33 3.46 -3.24
N ARG A 72 17.51 3.13 -1.95
CA ARG A 72 18.37 2.02 -1.52
C ARG A 72 17.93 0.69 -2.15
N ARG A 73 16.64 0.35 -2.11
CA ARG A 73 16.14 -0.90 -2.71
C ARG A 73 16.30 -0.96 -4.21
N LEU A 74 16.10 0.17 -4.88
CA LEU A 74 16.29 0.26 -6.31
C LEU A 74 17.74 -0.03 -6.71
N GLU A 75 18.70 0.53 -5.98
CA GLU A 75 20.13 0.27 -6.22
C GLU A 75 20.53 -1.18 -5.87
N GLU A 76 19.96 -1.77 -4.82
CA GLU A 76 20.14 -3.19 -4.51
C GLU A 76 19.64 -4.09 -5.66
N MET A 77 18.45 -3.81 -6.24
CA MET A 77 17.95 -4.57 -7.40
C MET A 77 18.88 -4.46 -8.62
N LYS A 78 19.43 -3.27 -8.87
CA LYS A 78 20.41 -3.06 -9.95
C LYS A 78 21.68 -3.85 -9.72
N ALA A 79 22.24 -3.75 -8.51
CA ALA A 79 23.47 -4.45 -8.13
C ALA A 79 23.35 -5.97 -8.22
N ASN A 80 22.16 -6.51 -7.91
CA ASN A 80 21.87 -7.94 -7.98
C ASN A 80 21.55 -8.44 -9.40
N GLY A 81 21.52 -7.57 -10.41
CA GLY A 81 21.20 -7.98 -11.79
C GLY A 81 19.72 -8.32 -12.00
N GLU A 82 18.84 -7.78 -11.15
CA GLU A 82 17.39 -7.96 -11.24
C GLU A 82 16.74 -7.01 -12.25
N THR A 83 17.46 -5.98 -12.67
CA THR A 83 16.94 -4.94 -13.57
C THR A 83 17.69 -4.88 -14.89
N TYR A 84 17.01 -4.37 -15.92
CA TYR A 84 17.61 -4.05 -17.22
C TYR A 84 16.99 -2.76 -17.78
N GLU A 85 17.70 -2.10 -18.69
CA GLU A 85 17.22 -0.91 -19.39
C GLU A 85 16.61 -1.28 -20.75
N LYS A 86 15.46 -0.70 -21.06
CA LYS A 86 14.79 -0.84 -22.35
C LYS A 86 13.82 0.32 -22.57
N ASP A 87 13.79 0.88 -23.77
CA ASP A 87 12.89 1.98 -24.16
C ASP A 87 13.02 3.20 -23.22
N ASP A 88 14.26 3.56 -22.88
CA ASP A 88 14.63 4.63 -21.93
C ASP A 88 14.04 4.46 -20.50
N ALA A 89 13.55 3.27 -20.17
CA ALA A 89 12.99 2.92 -18.89
C ALA A 89 13.81 1.84 -18.18
N LEU A 90 13.75 1.81 -16.85
CA LEU A 90 14.33 0.75 -16.03
C LEU A 90 13.27 -0.30 -15.71
N TRP A 91 13.53 -1.53 -16.10
CA TRP A 91 12.64 -2.68 -15.94
C TRP A 91 13.18 -3.63 -14.87
N PHE A 92 12.27 -4.22 -14.10
CA PHE A 92 12.49 -5.37 -13.24
C PHE A 92 12.16 -6.64 -14.03
N ALA A 93 13.12 -7.57 -14.09
CA ALA A 93 12.97 -8.90 -14.70
C ALA A 93 12.10 -9.84 -13.84
N SER A 94 10.87 -9.41 -13.50
CA SER A 94 9.96 -10.11 -12.60
C SER A 94 9.50 -11.47 -13.14
N THR A 95 9.56 -11.69 -14.45
CA THR A 95 9.22 -12.98 -15.07
C THR A 95 10.14 -14.11 -14.61
N LYS A 96 11.39 -13.81 -14.19
CA LYS A 96 12.30 -14.78 -13.55
C LYS A 96 11.69 -15.44 -12.30
N TYR A 97 10.72 -14.78 -11.68
CA TYR A 97 10.07 -15.19 -10.44
C TYR A 97 8.57 -15.53 -10.63
N GLY A 98 8.15 -15.80 -11.87
CA GLY A 98 6.78 -16.25 -12.16
C GLY A 98 5.73 -15.14 -12.28
N ASP A 99 6.13 -13.88 -12.45
CA ASP A 99 5.22 -12.80 -12.87
C ASP A 99 4.79 -12.96 -14.34
N ASP A 100 3.67 -12.34 -14.74
CA ASP A 100 3.13 -12.47 -16.11
C ASP A 100 3.98 -11.74 -17.17
N LYS A 101 4.61 -10.63 -16.78
CA LYS A 101 5.52 -9.83 -17.59
C LYS A 101 6.39 -8.97 -16.70
N ASP A 102 7.55 -8.60 -17.25
CA ASP A 102 8.49 -7.70 -16.58
C ASP A 102 7.84 -6.34 -16.28
N ARG A 103 8.27 -5.70 -15.19
CA ARG A 103 7.64 -4.49 -14.65
C ARG A 103 8.54 -3.30 -14.76
N VAL A 104 8.00 -2.18 -15.21
CA VAL A 104 8.71 -0.90 -15.18
C VAL A 104 8.86 -0.43 -13.73
N LEU A 105 10.09 -0.15 -13.31
CA LEU A 105 10.41 0.49 -12.03
C LEU A 105 10.53 2.02 -12.20
N ILE A 106 11.25 2.45 -13.25
CA ILE A 106 11.44 3.86 -13.60
C ILE A 106 10.94 4.06 -15.02
N LYS A 107 9.99 4.98 -15.21
CA LYS A 107 9.48 5.34 -16.53
C LYS A 107 10.51 6.16 -17.32
N SER A 108 10.29 6.31 -18.63
CA SER A 108 11.16 7.11 -19.50
C SER A 108 11.25 8.59 -19.13
N ASP A 109 10.28 9.11 -18.37
CA ASP A 109 10.30 10.45 -17.78
C ASP A 109 11.13 10.55 -16.48
N GLY A 110 11.79 9.47 -16.06
CA GLY A 110 12.58 9.37 -14.83
C GLY A 110 11.76 9.19 -13.55
N SER A 111 10.42 9.17 -13.63
CA SER A 111 9.57 8.99 -12.46
C SER A 111 9.38 7.53 -12.08
N TYR A 112 9.31 7.25 -10.77
CA TYR A 112 9.07 5.91 -10.26
C TYR A 112 7.63 5.46 -10.51
N THR A 113 7.45 4.15 -10.74
CA THR A 113 6.13 3.52 -10.66
C THR A 113 5.75 3.26 -9.21
N TYR A 114 4.46 2.98 -8.96
CA TYR A 114 3.98 2.62 -7.61
C TYR A 114 4.61 1.33 -7.07
N LEU A 115 5.18 0.49 -7.94
CA LEU A 115 5.82 -0.75 -7.52
C LEU A 115 7.05 -0.48 -6.64
N VAL A 116 7.86 0.52 -6.95
CA VAL A 116 9.11 0.82 -6.22
C VAL A 116 8.86 1.16 -4.73
N PRO A 117 7.99 2.13 -4.37
CA PRO A 117 7.71 2.42 -2.96
C PRO A 117 6.96 1.28 -2.27
N ASP A 118 6.20 0.46 -3.00
CA ASP A 118 5.54 -0.71 -2.40
C ASP A 118 6.54 -1.82 -2.06
N ILE A 119 7.52 -2.09 -2.93
CA ILE A 119 8.63 -3.01 -2.64
C ILE A 119 9.38 -2.54 -1.40
N ALA A 120 9.79 -1.27 -1.37
CA ALA A 120 10.52 -0.70 -0.25
C ALA A 120 9.73 -0.82 1.07
N TYR A 121 8.42 -0.62 1.02
CA TYR A 121 7.57 -0.73 2.19
C TYR A 121 7.35 -2.17 2.66
N HIS A 122 7.21 -3.14 1.75
CA HIS A 122 7.09 -4.55 2.14
C HIS A 122 8.39 -5.07 2.75
N LEU A 123 9.54 -4.72 2.17
CA LEU A 123 10.85 -5.06 2.73
C LEU A 123 11.06 -4.39 4.09
N TYR A 124 10.67 -3.11 4.25
CA TYR A 124 10.70 -2.44 5.55
C TYR A 124 9.92 -3.22 6.63
N LYS A 125 8.77 -3.83 6.29
CA LYS A 125 8.05 -4.69 7.23
C LYS A 125 8.88 -5.95 7.55
N LEU A 126 9.37 -6.67 6.55
CA LEU A 126 10.11 -7.92 6.74
C LEU A 126 11.39 -7.72 7.60
N GLU A 127 12.10 -6.62 7.39
CA GLU A 127 13.31 -6.28 8.14
C GLU A 127 13.07 -5.96 9.62
N ARG A 128 11.83 -5.67 10.01
CA ARG A 128 11.44 -5.56 11.43
C ARG A 128 11.33 -6.92 12.11
N GLY A 129 11.58 -8.02 11.39
CA GLY A 129 11.56 -9.40 11.91
C GLY A 129 10.21 -10.09 11.77
N TYR A 130 9.28 -9.56 10.98
CA TYR A 130 8.02 -10.26 10.68
C TYR A 130 8.27 -11.36 9.66
N GLN A 131 7.77 -12.56 9.95
CA GLN A 131 7.94 -13.73 9.09
C GLN A 131 6.84 -13.83 8.02
N ARG A 132 5.71 -13.16 8.23
CA ARG A 132 4.53 -13.20 7.38
C ARG A 132 3.93 -11.80 7.22
N LEU A 133 3.48 -11.49 6.02
CA LEU A 133 2.79 -10.27 5.65
C LEU A 133 1.37 -10.61 5.20
N LEU A 134 0.39 -10.35 6.05
CA LEU A 134 -1.02 -10.45 5.67
C LEU A 134 -1.48 -9.10 5.11
N ASN A 135 -2.00 -9.11 3.88
CA ASN A 135 -2.55 -7.94 3.21
C ASN A 135 -4.03 -8.15 2.91
N LEU A 136 -4.83 -7.10 3.11
CA LEU A 136 -6.24 -7.06 2.73
C LEU A 136 -6.39 -6.10 1.55
N TRP A 137 -6.66 -6.62 0.35
CA TRP A 137 -6.73 -5.82 -0.88
C TRP A 137 -8.11 -5.87 -1.53
N GLY A 138 -8.45 -4.86 -2.34
CA GLY A 138 -9.66 -4.88 -3.16
C GLY A 138 -9.57 -5.87 -4.31
N GLY A 139 -10.72 -6.36 -4.81
CA GLY A 139 -10.82 -7.27 -5.95
C GLY A 139 -10.08 -6.83 -7.22
N ASP A 140 -9.95 -5.53 -7.42
CA ASP A 140 -9.24 -4.89 -8.51
C ASP A 140 -7.69 -5.04 -8.44
N HIS A 141 -7.15 -5.49 -7.31
CA HIS A 141 -5.70 -5.63 -7.08
C HIS A 141 -5.17 -7.06 -7.22
N HIS A 142 -6.00 -8.04 -7.62
CA HIS A 142 -5.58 -9.43 -7.77
C HIS A 142 -4.35 -9.59 -8.70
N GLY A 143 -4.32 -8.87 -9.83
CA GLY A 143 -3.18 -8.89 -10.77
C GLY A 143 -1.90 -8.21 -10.26
N TYR A 144 -1.92 -7.65 -9.05
CA TYR A 144 -0.76 -7.04 -8.39
C TYR A 144 -0.04 -8.03 -7.46
N ILE A 145 -0.65 -9.17 -7.14
CA ILE A 145 -0.05 -10.16 -6.23
C ILE A 145 1.22 -10.78 -6.84
N PRO A 146 1.22 -11.30 -8.09
CA PRO A 146 2.39 -12.01 -8.62
C PRO A 146 3.63 -11.12 -8.73
N ARG A 147 3.46 -9.85 -9.16
CA ARG A 147 4.58 -8.91 -9.26
C ARG A 147 5.18 -8.52 -7.92
N MET A 148 4.37 -8.47 -6.86
CA MET A 148 4.86 -8.17 -5.51
C MET A 148 5.59 -9.38 -4.94
N ASN A 149 5.06 -10.59 -5.14
CA ASN A 149 5.77 -11.82 -4.78
C ASN A 149 7.11 -11.95 -5.51
N ALA A 150 7.13 -11.69 -6.82
CA ALA A 150 8.36 -11.67 -7.61
C ALA A 150 9.40 -10.70 -7.04
N ALA A 151 8.95 -9.50 -6.65
CA ALA A 151 9.82 -8.49 -6.07
C ALA A 151 10.26 -8.81 -4.63
N LEU A 152 9.58 -9.67 -3.89
CA LEU A 152 10.03 -10.14 -2.58
C LEU A 152 11.02 -11.30 -2.73
N GLU A 153 10.74 -12.21 -3.67
CA GLU A 153 11.60 -13.36 -3.97
C GLU A 153 12.96 -12.93 -4.51
N SER A 154 13.03 -11.84 -5.29
CA SER A 154 14.31 -11.26 -5.74
C SER A 154 15.20 -10.71 -4.62
N PHE A 155 14.64 -10.51 -3.42
CA PHE A 155 15.37 -10.17 -2.19
C PHE A 155 15.52 -11.37 -1.25
N GLY A 156 15.21 -12.59 -1.72
CA GLY A 156 15.31 -13.83 -0.95
C GLY A 156 14.12 -14.10 -0.02
N TYR A 157 13.03 -13.34 -0.12
CA TYR A 157 11.82 -13.55 0.69
C TYR A 157 10.75 -14.29 -0.11
N LYS A 158 10.71 -15.61 0.06
CA LYS A 158 9.73 -16.49 -0.59
C LYS A 158 8.59 -16.88 0.36
N ASP A 159 7.37 -16.97 -0.16
CA ASP A 159 6.17 -17.44 0.56
C ASP A 159 5.88 -16.66 1.87
N VAL A 160 6.29 -15.39 1.93
CA VAL A 160 6.10 -14.54 3.10
C VAL A 160 4.81 -13.72 3.06
N MET A 161 4.17 -13.57 1.89
CA MET A 161 3.02 -12.67 1.72
C MET A 161 1.73 -13.45 1.43
N ASP A 162 0.71 -13.21 2.24
CA ASP A 162 -0.66 -13.67 2.03
C ASP A 162 -1.54 -12.48 1.71
N VAL A 163 -2.42 -12.63 0.71
CA VAL A 163 -3.32 -11.55 0.28
C VAL A 163 -4.75 -12.06 0.28
N ASP A 164 -5.56 -11.52 1.18
CA ASP A 164 -7.01 -11.72 1.15
C ASP A 164 -7.66 -10.64 0.29
N ILE A 165 -8.47 -11.08 -0.66
CA ILE A 165 -9.18 -10.19 -1.58
C ILE A 165 -10.59 -9.91 -1.03
N ILE A 166 -10.83 -8.64 -0.70
CA ILE A 166 -12.11 -8.11 -0.27
C ILE A 166 -12.88 -7.61 -1.49
N GLN A 167 -14.08 -8.15 -1.68
CA GLN A 167 -14.98 -7.74 -2.75
C GLN A 167 -15.78 -6.49 -2.38
N MET A 168 -16.17 -5.72 -3.40
CA MET A 168 -17.07 -4.57 -3.19
C MET A 168 -18.44 -5.05 -2.70
N VAL A 169 -18.95 -4.38 -1.67
CA VAL A 169 -20.29 -4.61 -1.16
C VAL A 169 -21.29 -3.70 -1.86
N ARG A 170 -22.52 -4.18 -2.06
CA ARG A 170 -23.63 -3.38 -2.55
C ARG A 170 -24.43 -2.82 -1.38
N LEU A 171 -24.77 -1.54 -1.42
CA LEU A 171 -25.69 -0.95 -0.45
C LEU A 171 -27.11 -1.02 -1.02
N VAL A 172 -28.02 -1.54 -0.21
CA VAL A 172 -29.46 -1.62 -0.52
C VAL A 172 -30.21 -0.85 0.57
N GLU A 173 -31.05 0.08 0.16
CA GLU A 173 -31.94 0.84 1.05
C GLU A 173 -33.37 0.71 0.50
N ASN A 174 -34.33 0.32 1.35
CA ASN A 174 -35.72 0.09 0.95
C ASN A 174 -35.91 -0.87 -0.23
N GLY A 175 -35.00 -1.85 -0.40
CA GLY A 175 -35.05 -2.83 -1.49
C GLY A 175 -34.44 -2.36 -2.81
N GLU A 176 -33.96 -1.11 -2.89
CA GLU A 176 -33.30 -0.57 -4.09
C GLU A 176 -31.79 -0.38 -3.87
N GLU A 177 -31.01 -0.65 -4.93
CA GLU A 177 -29.55 -0.46 -4.89
C GLU A 177 -29.22 1.04 -4.88
N VAL A 178 -28.56 1.50 -3.83
CA VAL A 178 -28.17 2.90 -3.69
C VAL A 178 -26.83 3.13 -4.38
N LYS A 179 -26.83 3.96 -5.43
CA LYS A 179 -25.59 4.37 -6.11
C LYS A 179 -24.89 5.49 -5.33
N MET A 180 -23.68 5.23 -4.86
CA MET A 180 -22.82 6.26 -4.28
C MET A 180 -22.31 7.23 -5.37
N SER A 181 -22.40 8.54 -5.13
CA SER A 181 -21.98 9.58 -6.09
C SER A 181 -20.92 10.49 -5.47
N LYS A 182 -19.73 10.52 -6.08
CA LYS A 182 -18.61 11.37 -5.67
C LYS A 182 -18.88 12.88 -5.92
N ARG A 183 -19.70 13.23 -6.91
CA ARG A 183 -19.94 14.63 -7.35
C ARG A 183 -20.98 15.37 -6.52
N THR A 184 -21.95 14.66 -5.95
CA THR A 184 -23.02 15.27 -5.12
C THR A 184 -22.71 15.20 -3.63
N GLY A 185 -21.56 14.63 -3.23
CA GLY A 185 -21.19 14.45 -1.82
C GLY A 185 -21.93 13.30 -1.12
N ASN A 186 -22.78 12.55 -1.83
CA ASN A 186 -23.45 11.34 -1.34
C ASN A 186 -22.49 10.15 -1.40
N VAL A 187 -21.56 10.13 -0.45
CA VAL A 187 -20.80 8.94 -0.06
C VAL A 187 -21.37 8.50 1.28
N SER A 188 -21.75 7.22 1.41
CA SER A 188 -22.18 6.69 2.70
C SER A 188 -21.04 6.80 3.71
N ARG A 189 -21.15 7.76 4.65
CA ARG A 189 -20.15 7.99 5.69
C ARG A 189 -20.32 6.96 6.80
N SER A 190 -19.83 5.75 6.56
CA SER A 190 -19.93 4.58 7.44
C SER A 190 -21.38 4.13 7.72
N CYS A 191 -21.68 2.85 7.51
CA CYS A 191 -22.97 2.31 7.94
C CYS A 191 -22.96 2.22 9.47
N ARG A 192 -23.86 2.96 10.14
CA ARG A 192 -24.18 2.69 11.54
C ARG A 192 -25.03 1.42 11.58
N PHE A 193 -24.45 0.33 12.06
CA PHE A 193 -25.26 -0.79 12.53
C PHE A 193 -25.73 -0.42 13.94
N ASN A 194 -27.03 -0.13 14.09
CA ASN A 194 -27.68 -0.05 15.41
C ASN A 194 -27.85 -1.45 15.98
#